data_AF-A0A7X8VE96-F1
#
_entry.id   AF-A0A7X8VE96-F1
#
_cell.length_a   1.000
_cell.length_b   1.000
_cell.length_c   1.000
_cell.angle_alpha   90.00
_cell.angle_beta   90.00
_cell.angle_gamma   90.00
#
_symmetry.space_group_name_H-M   'P 1'
#
loop_
_entity.id
_entity.type
_entity.pdbx_description
1 polymer ?
#
loop_
_entity_poly.entity_id
_entity_poly.type
_entity_poly.pdbx_seq_one_letter_code
_entity_poly.pdbx_strand_id
1 'polypeptide(L)'
;MKWKIFLRFISIIILSVIISLILNIIISYRLFVLDENFDNKWNQVREFTLTFKQYIEQSDDGVRVTEDGIEKLKDYNAWIQILDEEGYEIYQWNKPKTALSHYTPSEMVFYNIYTGAIDDYTTFAGTVEMDGYKWSYIIGFPMEEVAKYSIYYSPRRLKVNILKGVVYLLATPTIVLLIMGYIFGRSLTKPVADIISGIQQLSKGNYHVNYLEKGIYKDVYANLNNLANQLKLSEGEREKTEKMREEWINNLSHDLKTPLSSIKGYSELMADEDYSLTDNEIKEYSRIIKDKANYMEELLEDLKLTQVLKAGLFPVNAKDQDIVELLRNITIDVL
;
A
#
# COMPACT_ATOMS: atom_id res chain seq x y z
N MET A 1 -10.25 8.10 -8.97
CA MET A 1 -8.93 8.17 -8.28
C MET A 1 -9.01 7.97 -6.76
N LYS A 2 -9.70 8.84 -6.00
CA LYS A 2 -9.73 8.85 -4.51
C LYS A 2 -9.92 7.45 -3.84
N TRP A 3 -10.92 6.68 -4.27
CA TRP A 3 -11.20 5.34 -3.69
C TRP A 3 -10.04 4.34 -3.83
N LYS A 4 -9.31 4.35 -4.96
CA LYS A 4 -8.14 3.48 -5.17
C LYS A 4 -6.97 3.82 -4.22
N ILE A 5 -6.79 5.11 -3.91
CA ILE A 5 -5.78 5.58 -2.94
C ILE A 5 -6.17 5.13 -1.53
N PHE A 6 -7.43 5.38 -1.15
CA PHE A 6 -7.98 5.02 0.16
C PHE A 6 -7.91 3.51 0.42
N LEU A 7 -8.36 2.68 -0.53
CA LEU A 7 -8.26 1.22 -0.44
C LEU A 7 -6.80 0.75 -0.29
N ARG A 8 -5.85 1.33 -1.03
CA ARG A 8 -4.44 0.94 -0.94
C ARG A 8 -3.79 1.36 0.39
N PHE A 9 -4.17 2.53 0.91
CA PHE A 9 -3.73 2.98 2.23
C PHE A 9 -4.27 2.05 3.34
N ILE A 10 -5.57 1.75 3.32
CA ILE A 10 -6.19 0.79 4.23
C ILE A 10 -5.56 -0.59 4.11
N SER A 11 -5.32 -1.10 2.89
CA SER A 11 -4.70 -2.42 2.70
C SER A 11 -3.29 -2.49 3.28
N ILE A 12 -2.52 -1.40 3.19
CA ILE A 12 -1.17 -1.32 3.78
C ILE A 12 -1.26 -1.30 5.32
N ILE A 13 -2.19 -0.55 5.91
CA ILE A 13 -2.41 -0.54 7.37
C ILE A 13 -2.84 -1.92 7.85
N ILE A 14 -3.86 -2.53 7.23
CA ILE A 14 -4.35 -3.87 7.58
C ILE A 14 -3.22 -4.90 7.47
N LEU A 15 -2.46 -4.88 6.36
CA LEU A 15 -1.31 -5.76 6.17
C LEU A 15 -0.23 -5.54 7.25
N SER A 16 0.03 -4.29 7.65
CA SER A 16 1.00 -3.97 8.71
C SER A 16 0.59 -4.53 10.07
N VAL A 17 -0.71 -4.45 10.40
CA VAL A 17 -1.28 -5.01 11.64
C VAL A 17 -1.23 -6.54 11.60
N ILE A 18 -1.62 -7.17 10.50
CA ILE A 18 -1.58 -8.63 10.33
C ILE A 18 -0.15 -9.15 10.45
N ILE A 19 0.83 -8.53 9.78
CA ILE A 19 2.24 -8.91 9.87
C ILE A 19 2.74 -8.78 11.31
N SER A 20 2.46 -7.66 11.98
CA SER A 20 2.85 -7.45 13.38
C SER A 20 2.23 -8.50 14.30
N LEU A 21 0.96 -8.83 14.12
CA LEU A 21 0.24 -9.81 14.95
C LEU A 21 0.79 -11.23 14.76
N ILE A 22 1.06 -11.64 13.51
CA ILE A 22 1.71 -12.92 13.19
C ILE A 22 3.11 -13.00 13.83
N LEU A 23 3.93 -11.96 13.69
CA LEU A 23 5.27 -11.92 14.29
C LEU A 23 5.21 -12.04 15.82
N ASN A 24 4.26 -11.36 16.47
CA ASN A 24 4.09 -11.44 17.92
C ASN A 24 3.64 -12.82 18.39
N ILE A 25 2.72 -13.49 17.67
CA ILE A 25 2.33 -14.88 17.97
C ILE A 25 3.54 -15.80 17.88
N ILE A 26 4.34 -15.71 16.81
CA ILE A 26 5.54 -16.53 16.62
C ILE A 26 6.58 -16.29 17.73
N ILE A 27 6.80 -15.02 18.11
CA ILE A 27 7.74 -14.66 19.18
C ILE A 27 7.24 -15.12 20.55
N SER A 28 5.95 -14.96 20.84
CA SER A 28 5.34 -15.41 22.09
C SER A 28 5.41 -16.94 22.22
N TYR A 29 5.03 -17.67 21.18
CA TYR A 29 5.17 -19.13 21.11
C TYR A 29 6.62 -19.58 21.36
N ARG A 30 7.60 -18.91 20.74
CA ARG A 30 9.04 -19.14 20.95
C ARG A 30 9.52 -18.84 22.38
N LEU A 31 8.90 -17.93 23.11
CA LEU A 31 9.30 -17.51 24.46
C LEU A 31 8.64 -18.31 25.59
N PHE A 32 7.44 -18.84 25.35
CA PHE A 32 6.62 -19.49 26.39
C PHE A 32 6.35 -20.96 26.10
N VAL A 33 5.97 -21.35 24.88
CA VAL A 33 5.57 -22.75 24.60
C VAL A 33 6.78 -23.67 24.39
N LEU A 34 7.95 -23.11 24.09
CA LEU A 34 9.23 -23.82 24.20
C LEU A 34 9.76 -23.96 25.64
N ASP A 35 9.02 -23.49 26.66
CA ASP A 35 9.39 -23.53 28.09
C ASP A 35 8.13 -23.81 28.96
N GLU A 36 7.50 -24.96 28.70
CA GLU A 36 6.53 -25.72 29.53
C GLU A 36 5.04 -25.30 29.65
N ASN A 37 4.17 -26.27 30.03
CA ASN A 37 2.74 -26.33 29.67
C ASN A 37 1.88 -27.11 30.71
N PHE A 38 0.56 -26.89 30.79
CA PHE A 38 -0.47 -27.91 31.18
C PHE A 38 -0.89 -28.24 32.66
N ASP A 39 -1.16 -27.28 33.57
CA ASP A 39 -1.39 -27.57 35.02
C ASP A 39 -2.87 -27.67 35.57
N ASN A 40 -3.93 -27.47 34.77
CA ASN A 40 -5.25 -27.18 35.38
C ASN A 40 -6.08 -28.42 35.86
N LYS A 41 -6.25 -29.46 35.04
CA LYS A 41 -7.07 -30.65 35.39
C LYS A 41 -6.44 -31.51 36.51
N TRP A 42 -5.10 -31.47 36.56
CA TRP A 42 -4.21 -31.95 37.62
C TRP A 42 -4.67 -31.67 39.06
N ASN A 43 -4.87 -30.39 39.38
CA ASN A 43 -4.84 -29.92 40.77
C ASN A 43 -6.09 -30.39 41.53
N GLN A 44 -7.24 -30.46 40.83
CA GLN A 44 -8.51 -30.96 41.36
C GLN A 44 -8.43 -32.43 41.80
N VAL A 45 -7.77 -33.28 41.01
CA VAL A 45 -7.71 -34.73 41.28
C VAL A 45 -6.72 -35.05 42.39
N ARG A 46 -5.60 -34.29 42.46
CA ARG A 46 -4.69 -34.34 43.61
C ARG A 46 -5.42 -33.95 44.90
N GLU A 47 -6.21 -32.88 44.87
CA GLU A 47 -6.97 -32.39 46.02
C GLU A 47 -8.07 -33.37 46.45
N PHE A 48 -8.79 -33.96 45.50
CA PHE A 48 -9.72 -35.06 45.75
C PHE A 48 -9.04 -36.23 46.47
N THR A 49 -7.89 -36.71 45.97
CA THR A 49 -7.19 -37.86 46.58
C THR A 49 -6.75 -37.56 48.01
N LEU A 50 -6.19 -36.37 48.26
CA LEU A 50 -5.71 -35.96 49.58
C LEU A 50 -6.83 -35.74 50.61
N THR A 51 -8.04 -35.38 50.16
CA THR A 51 -9.22 -35.23 51.01
C THR A 51 -10.02 -36.53 51.19
N PHE A 52 -9.84 -37.50 50.30
CA PHE A 52 -10.59 -38.76 50.27
C PHE A 52 -10.54 -39.57 51.58
N LYS A 53 -9.50 -39.41 52.40
CA LYS A 53 -9.36 -40.04 53.73
C LYS A 53 -10.58 -39.89 54.64
N GLN A 54 -11.42 -38.86 54.46
CA GLN A 54 -12.65 -38.67 55.23
C GLN A 54 -13.72 -39.74 54.96
N TYR A 55 -13.60 -40.47 53.85
CA TYR A 55 -14.48 -41.56 53.45
C TYR A 55 -13.91 -42.94 53.81
N ILE A 56 -12.84 -43.00 54.60
CA ILE A 56 -12.22 -44.24 55.06
C ILE A 56 -12.54 -44.42 56.53
N GLU A 57 -13.08 -45.59 56.90
CA GLU A 57 -13.49 -45.92 58.26
C GLU A 57 -12.98 -47.30 58.71
N GLN A 58 -12.87 -47.46 60.02
CA GLN A 58 -12.53 -48.74 60.66
C GLN A 58 -13.75 -49.67 60.63
N SER A 59 -13.52 -50.96 60.40
CA SER A 59 -14.51 -52.03 60.36
C SER A 59 -13.99 -53.23 61.14
N ASP A 60 -14.87 -54.17 61.50
CA ASP A 60 -14.51 -55.36 62.30
C ASP A 60 -13.42 -56.23 61.64
N ASP A 61 -13.35 -56.24 60.30
CA ASP A 61 -12.37 -56.97 59.50
C ASP A 61 -11.18 -56.11 58.99
N GLY A 62 -11.01 -54.87 59.48
CA GLY A 62 -9.91 -53.97 59.08
C GLY A 62 -10.38 -52.56 58.69
N VAL A 63 -9.99 -52.08 57.51
CA VAL A 63 -10.33 -50.72 57.03
C VAL A 63 -11.19 -50.82 55.77
N ARG A 64 -12.21 -49.96 55.64
CA ARG A 64 -13.10 -49.92 54.47
C ARG A 64 -13.40 -48.49 54.00
N VAL A 65 -13.93 -48.37 52.78
CA VAL A 65 -14.44 -47.11 52.23
C VAL A 65 -15.96 -47.05 52.44
N THR A 66 -16.47 -45.89 52.86
CA THR A 66 -17.89 -45.61 53.07
C THR A 66 -18.67 -45.59 51.74
N GLU A 67 -20.00 -45.75 51.81
CA GLU A 67 -20.88 -45.72 50.63
C GLU A 67 -20.78 -44.39 49.86
N ASP A 68 -20.75 -43.25 50.57
CA ASP A 68 -20.52 -41.92 50.00
C ASP A 68 -19.17 -41.83 49.27
N GLY A 69 -18.12 -42.43 49.82
CA GLY A 69 -16.80 -42.51 49.18
C GLY A 69 -16.84 -43.33 47.88
N ILE A 70 -17.55 -44.45 47.88
CA ILE A 70 -17.77 -45.28 46.70
C ILE A 70 -18.56 -44.53 45.62
N GLU A 71 -19.58 -43.74 45.98
CA GLU A 71 -20.28 -42.88 45.03
C GLU A 71 -19.33 -41.84 44.42
N LYS A 72 -18.52 -41.17 45.25
CA LYS A 72 -17.52 -40.21 44.79
C LYS A 72 -16.43 -40.80 43.89
N LEU A 73 -16.12 -42.09 44.02
CA LEU A 73 -15.20 -42.78 43.09
C LEU A 73 -15.87 -43.11 41.76
N LYS A 74 -17.17 -43.44 41.75
CA LYS A 74 -17.95 -43.66 40.51
C LYS A 74 -18.02 -42.39 39.65
N ASP A 75 -18.17 -41.22 40.26
CA ASP A 75 -18.20 -39.91 39.57
C ASP A 75 -16.97 -39.70 38.65
N TYR A 76 -15.83 -40.31 38.99
CA TYR A 76 -14.56 -40.20 38.25
C TYR A 76 -14.16 -41.48 37.48
N ASN A 77 -15.03 -42.50 37.42
CA ASN A 77 -14.69 -43.85 36.96
C ASN A 77 -13.40 -44.41 37.60
N ALA A 78 -13.16 -44.04 38.86
CA ALA A 78 -11.93 -44.37 39.56
C ALA A 78 -11.97 -45.78 40.15
N TRP A 79 -10.83 -46.24 40.65
CA TRP A 79 -10.70 -47.40 41.54
C TRP A 79 -9.85 -47.05 42.75
N ILE A 80 -10.00 -47.79 43.85
CA ILE A 80 -9.21 -47.57 45.07
C ILE A 80 -8.67 -48.90 45.63
N GLN A 81 -7.49 -48.81 46.24
CA GLN A 81 -6.83 -49.87 46.98
C GLN A 81 -6.29 -49.29 48.28
N ILE A 82 -6.42 -50.01 49.39
CA ILE A 82 -5.83 -49.66 50.70
C ILE A 82 -4.80 -50.73 51.05
N LEU A 83 -3.64 -50.27 51.51
CA LEU A 83 -2.45 -51.02 51.85
C LEU A 83 -2.10 -50.82 53.33
N ASP A 84 -1.54 -51.86 53.95
CA ASP A 84 -0.92 -51.81 55.28
C ASP A 84 0.48 -51.16 55.26
N GLU A 85 1.14 -51.15 56.42
CA GLU A 85 2.49 -50.58 56.58
C GLU A 85 3.59 -51.39 55.88
N GLU A 86 3.35 -52.67 55.58
CA GLU A 86 4.25 -53.54 54.82
C GLU A 86 3.99 -53.49 53.31
N GLY A 87 2.92 -52.82 52.88
CA GLY A 87 2.53 -52.64 51.48
C GLY A 87 1.59 -53.71 50.92
N TYR A 88 0.99 -54.56 51.78
CA TYR A 88 -0.02 -55.55 51.38
C TYR A 88 -1.42 -54.95 51.30
N GLU A 89 -2.19 -55.41 50.32
CA GLU A 89 -3.60 -55.06 50.13
C GLU A 89 -4.50 -55.59 51.26
N ILE A 90 -5.20 -54.67 51.93
CA ILE A 90 -6.25 -54.98 52.91
C ILE A 90 -7.66 -54.66 52.42
N TYR A 91 -7.81 -53.75 51.45
CA TYR A 91 -9.10 -53.40 50.86
C TYR A 91 -8.95 -52.99 49.40
N GLN A 92 -9.94 -53.31 48.57
CA GLN A 92 -10.00 -52.88 47.16
C GLN A 92 -11.44 -52.61 46.71
N TRP A 93 -11.61 -51.64 45.82
CA TRP A 93 -12.87 -51.40 45.12
C TRP A 93 -12.61 -51.00 43.66
N ASN A 94 -13.33 -51.65 42.73
CA ASN A 94 -13.22 -51.48 41.27
C ASN A 94 -11.79 -51.68 40.67
N LYS A 95 -10.89 -52.35 41.40
CA LYS A 95 -9.48 -52.50 41.04
C LYS A 95 -9.27 -53.29 39.73
N PRO A 96 -8.45 -52.82 38.77
CA PRO A 96 -8.10 -53.59 37.58
C PRO A 96 -7.20 -54.78 37.94
N LYS A 97 -7.23 -55.83 37.10
CA LYS A 97 -6.47 -57.08 37.31
C LYS A 97 -4.94 -56.93 37.27
N THR A 98 -4.46 -55.79 36.78
CA THR A 98 -3.04 -55.44 36.60
C THR A 98 -2.46 -54.64 37.76
N ALA A 99 -3.29 -54.11 38.67
CA ALA A 99 -2.81 -53.57 39.93
C ALA A 99 -2.38 -54.71 40.86
N LEU A 100 -1.16 -54.61 41.41
CA LEU A 100 -0.60 -55.60 42.33
C LEU A 100 -1.33 -55.57 43.67
N SER A 101 -1.45 -56.72 44.35
CA SER A 101 -1.96 -56.79 45.73
C SER A 101 -0.86 -56.64 46.81
N HIS A 102 0.38 -56.37 46.40
CA HIS A 102 1.49 -56.00 47.27
C HIS A 102 2.45 -55.09 46.50
N TYR A 103 2.98 -54.06 47.15
CA TYR A 103 4.00 -53.17 46.58
C TYR A 103 5.15 -52.99 47.58
N THR A 104 6.39 -53.11 47.10
CA THR A 104 7.52 -52.54 47.82
C THR A 104 7.40 -51.01 47.86
N PRO A 105 7.98 -50.31 48.86
CA PRO A 105 7.95 -48.85 48.91
C PRO A 105 8.50 -48.16 47.65
N SER A 106 9.48 -48.79 46.98
CA SER A 106 10.00 -48.36 45.68
C SER A 106 8.98 -48.45 44.55
N GLU A 107 8.20 -49.54 44.48
CA GLU A 107 7.16 -49.72 43.48
C GLU A 107 5.99 -48.75 43.72
N MET A 108 5.58 -48.56 44.97
CA MET A 108 4.51 -47.61 45.32
C MET A 108 4.84 -46.18 44.86
N VAL A 109 6.10 -45.74 45.04
CA VAL A 109 6.59 -44.44 44.53
C VAL A 109 6.63 -44.43 43.00
N PHE A 110 7.07 -45.50 42.35
CA PHE A 110 7.09 -45.62 40.89
C PHE A 110 5.69 -45.49 40.28
N TYR A 111 4.72 -46.30 40.73
CA TYR A 111 3.34 -46.28 40.22
C TYR A 111 2.62 -44.94 40.46
N ASN A 112 3.01 -44.17 41.48
CA ASN A 112 2.48 -42.83 41.76
C ASN A 112 3.15 -41.72 40.93
N ILE A 113 4.45 -41.81 40.62
CA ILE A 113 5.13 -40.79 39.81
C ILE A 113 4.78 -40.92 38.32
N TYR A 114 4.67 -42.14 37.80
CA TYR A 114 4.46 -42.40 36.37
C TYR A 114 2.98 -42.70 36.06
N THR A 115 2.32 -41.80 35.32
CA THR A 115 1.03 -42.08 34.68
C THR A 115 1.15 -43.23 33.69
N GLY A 116 0.17 -44.11 33.66
CA GLY A 116 0.15 -45.26 32.76
C GLY A 116 0.96 -46.46 33.26
N ALA A 117 1.46 -46.42 34.50
CA ALA A 117 2.20 -47.54 35.07
C ALA A 117 1.29 -48.73 35.43
N ILE A 118 0.01 -48.48 35.76
CA ILE A 118 -1.04 -49.50 35.90
C ILE A 118 -2.03 -49.34 34.74
N ASP A 119 -1.71 -49.94 33.60
CA ASP A 119 -2.44 -49.81 32.32
C ASP A 119 -2.87 -48.35 32.02
N ASP A 120 -4.11 -48.13 31.58
CA ASP A 120 -4.65 -46.83 31.20
C ASP A 120 -5.07 -45.95 32.41
N TYR A 121 -4.40 -46.07 33.57
CA TYR A 121 -4.72 -45.30 34.78
C TYR A 121 -3.57 -44.41 35.28
N THR A 122 -3.95 -43.22 35.75
CA THR A 122 -3.12 -42.36 36.59
C THR A 122 -3.45 -42.62 38.05
N THR A 123 -2.49 -43.11 38.82
CA THR A 123 -2.68 -43.29 40.26
C THR A 123 -2.36 -42.01 41.03
N PHE A 124 -2.97 -41.83 42.20
CA PHE A 124 -2.57 -40.88 43.23
C PHE A 124 -2.62 -41.58 44.59
N ALA A 125 -1.65 -41.30 45.47
CA ALA A 125 -1.61 -41.89 46.81
C ALA A 125 -1.99 -40.89 47.91
N GLY A 126 -2.64 -41.40 48.95
CA GLY A 126 -2.91 -40.72 50.21
C GLY A 126 -2.62 -41.62 51.41
N THR A 127 -2.74 -41.06 52.62
CA THR A 127 -2.54 -41.80 53.88
C THR A 127 -3.62 -41.44 54.89
N VAL A 128 -3.96 -42.40 55.74
CA VAL A 128 -4.89 -42.23 56.87
C VAL A 128 -4.33 -42.95 58.10
N GLU A 129 -4.46 -42.33 59.27
CA GLU A 129 -4.00 -42.89 60.54
C GLU A 129 -5.24 -43.24 61.36
N MET A 130 -5.41 -44.52 61.70
CA MET A 130 -6.57 -45.07 62.40
C MET A 130 -6.09 -46.06 63.47
N ASP A 131 -6.59 -45.90 64.70
CA ASP A 131 -6.28 -46.76 65.86
C ASP A 131 -4.77 -47.03 66.11
N GLY A 132 -3.92 -46.06 65.74
CA GLY A 132 -2.46 -46.11 65.92
C GLY A 132 -1.68 -46.72 64.74
N TYR A 133 -2.36 -47.19 63.69
CA TYR A 133 -1.76 -47.74 62.47
C TYR A 133 -1.86 -46.76 61.30
N LYS A 134 -0.88 -46.79 60.40
CA LYS A 134 -0.83 -45.92 59.21
C LYS A 134 -1.12 -46.69 57.94
N TRP A 135 -2.32 -46.46 57.41
CA TRP A 135 -2.79 -47.05 56.17
C TRP A 135 -2.48 -46.14 54.99
N SER A 136 -1.97 -46.73 53.92
CA SER A 136 -1.72 -46.03 52.66
C SER A 136 -2.79 -46.41 51.64
N TYR A 137 -3.34 -45.46 50.89
CA TYR A 137 -4.32 -45.78 49.85
C TYR A 137 -3.94 -45.20 48.50
N ILE A 138 -4.26 -45.92 47.44
CA ILE A 138 -3.98 -45.58 46.04
C ILE A 138 -5.32 -45.48 45.32
N ILE A 139 -5.57 -44.34 44.65
CA ILE A 139 -6.74 -44.13 43.79
C ILE A 139 -6.27 -44.01 42.34
N GLY A 140 -6.78 -44.85 41.45
CA GLY A 140 -6.51 -44.80 40.00
C GLY A 140 -7.65 -44.13 39.24
N PHE A 141 -7.31 -43.16 38.39
CA PHE A 141 -8.23 -42.44 37.49
C PHE A 141 -7.93 -42.80 36.03
N PRO A 142 -8.94 -42.95 35.14
CA PRO A 142 -8.69 -43.22 33.73
C PRO A 142 -7.83 -42.13 33.09
N MET A 143 -6.84 -42.51 32.28
CA MET A 143 -5.86 -41.59 31.69
C MET A 143 -6.50 -40.58 30.71
N GLU A 144 -7.61 -40.95 30.06
CA GLU A 144 -8.42 -40.03 29.24
C GLU A 144 -9.00 -38.87 30.07
N GLU A 145 -9.32 -39.12 31.34
CA GLU A 145 -9.82 -38.11 32.26
C GLU A 145 -8.70 -37.41 33.01
N VAL A 146 -7.68 -38.13 33.49
CA VAL A 146 -6.62 -37.54 34.32
C VAL A 146 -5.26 -38.13 33.95
N ALA A 147 -4.32 -37.29 33.54
CA ALA A 147 -2.95 -37.67 33.19
C ALA A 147 -1.93 -36.73 33.86
N LYS A 148 -0.86 -37.26 34.46
CA LYS A 148 0.17 -36.45 35.13
C LYS A 148 1.14 -35.83 34.12
N TYR A 149 1.38 -34.54 34.29
CA TYR A 149 2.27 -33.72 33.48
C TYR A 149 3.04 -32.71 34.36
N SER A 150 4.26 -33.05 34.79
CA SER A 150 5.00 -32.16 35.71
C SER A 150 5.67 -31.00 34.96
N ILE A 151 5.50 -29.77 35.48
CA ILE A 151 6.06 -28.52 34.93
C ILE A 151 7.24 -28.08 35.82
N TYR A 152 8.45 -28.01 35.28
CA TYR A 152 9.70 -27.69 36.00
C TYR A 152 10.30 -26.34 35.59
N TYR A 153 9.49 -25.27 35.64
CA TYR A 153 9.89 -23.97 35.11
C TYR A 153 10.91 -23.25 35.99
N SER A 154 11.72 -22.38 35.39
CA SER A 154 12.67 -21.53 36.13
C SER A 154 12.10 -20.12 36.37
N PRO A 155 11.83 -19.71 37.63
CA PRO A 155 11.27 -18.38 37.92
C PRO A 155 12.12 -17.21 37.42
N ARG A 156 13.46 -17.41 37.37
CA ARG A 156 14.39 -16.42 36.80
C ARG A 156 14.25 -16.30 35.29
N ARG A 157 14.06 -17.41 34.56
CA ARG A 157 13.83 -17.39 33.10
C ARG A 157 12.47 -16.79 32.78
N LEU A 158 11.42 -17.15 33.52
CA LEU A 158 10.06 -16.63 33.32
C LEU A 158 10.02 -15.10 33.37
N LYS A 159 10.61 -14.47 34.41
CA LYS A 159 10.69 -13.00 34.49
C LYS A 159 11.44 -12.37 33.31
N VAL A 160 12.52 -12.99 32.85
CA VAL A 160 13.31 -12.52 31.70
C VAL A 160 12.52 -12.68 30.38
N ASN A 161 11.80 -13.79 30.21
CA ASN A 161 11.00 -14.05 28.99
C ASN A 161 9.76 -13.15 28.93
N ILE A 162 9.11 -12.86 30.06
CA ILE A 162 8.03 -11.85 30.13
C ILE A 162 8.55 -10.48 29.73
N LEU A 163 9.69 -10.03 30.27
CA LEU A 163 10.26 -8.72 29.92
C LEU A 163 10.61 -8.63 28.44
N LYS A 164 11.23 -9.69 27.87
CA LYS A 164 11.48 -9.79 26.42
C LYS A 164 10.17 -9.75 25.61
N GLY A 165 9.14 -10.47 26.05
CA GLY A 165 7.82 -10.50 25.41
C GLY A 165 7.19 -9.12 25.32
N VAL A 166 7.20 -8.35 26.41
CA VAL A 166 6.70 -6.96 26.42
C VAL A 166 7.52 -6.05 25.48
N VAL A 167 8.85 -6.19 25.48
CA VAL A 167 9.71 -5.42 24.57
C VAL A 167 9.40 -5.73 23.11
N TYR A 168 9.25 -7.01 22.75
CA TYR A 168 8.90 -7.39 21.37
C TYR A 168 7.48 -6.96 20.99
N LEU A 169 6.50 -7.04 21.89
CA LEU A 169 5.11 -6.61 21.68
C LEU A 169 5.01 -5.13 21.29
N LEU A 170 5.88 -4.28 21.84
CA LEU A 170 5.92 -2.84 21.54
C LEU A 170 6.85 -2.52 20.34
N ALA A 171 8.00 -3.17 20.26
CA ALA A 171 8.99 -2.90 19.21
C ALA A 171 8.52 -3.35 17.83
N THR A 172 7.89 -4.52 17.72
CA THR A 172 7.45 -5.07 16.42
C THR A 172 6.43 -4.21 15.67
N PRO A 173 5.31 -3.73 16.24
CA PRO A 173 4.39 -2.84 15.52
C PRO A 173 5.07 -1.53 15.15
N THR A 174 5.90 -0.97 16.04
CA THR A 174 6.63 0.28 15.76
C THR A 174 7.55 0.15 14.55
N ILE A 175 8.34 -0.92 14.48
CA ILE A 175 9.24 -1.20 13.35
C ILE A 175 8.44 -1.44 12.06
N VAL A 176 7.38 -2.25 12.11
CA VAL A 176 6.54 -2.55 10.94
C VAL A 176 5.83 -1.29 10.43
N LEU A 177 5.34 -0.43 11.31
CA LEU A 177 4.72 0.86 10.95
C LEU A 177 5.73 1.83 10.33
N LEU A 178 6.97 1.91 10.84
CA LEU A 178 8.02 2.74 10.24
C LEU A 178 8.39 2.26 8.82
N ILE A 179 8.54 0.95 8.62
CA ILE A 179 8.84 0.36 7.31
C ILE A 179 7.68 0.60 6.33
N MET A 180 6.45 0.31 6.72
CA MET A 180 5.26 0.51 5.87
C MET A 180 5.01 2.00 5.60
N GLY A 181 5.22 2.88 6.58
CA GLY A 181 5.14 4.33 6.43
C GLY A 181 6.17 4.87 5.45
N TYR A 182 7.41 4.37 5.49
CA TYR A 182 8.46 4.73 4.52
C TYR A 182 8.10 4.26 3.10
N ILE A 183 7.65 3.01 2.93
CA ILE A 183 7.21 2.46 1.64
C ILE A 183 6.04 3.28 1.08
N PHE A 184 5.03 3.57 1.90
CA PHE A 184 3.87 4.35 1.51
C PHE A 184 4.25 5.79 1.14
N GLY A 185 5.00 6.48 1.99
CA GLY A 185 5.48 7.84 1.76
C GLY A 185 6.30 7.95 0.47
N ARG A 186 7.23 7.03 0.22
CA ARG A 186 8.00 7.00 -1.04
C ARG A 186 7.12 6.72 -2.26
N SER A 187 6.04 5.95 -2.10
CA SER A 187 5.09 5.65 -3.18
C SER A 187 4.11 6.78 -3.52
N LEU A 188 3.90 7.74 -2.61
CA LEU A 188 3.01 8.91 -2.78
C LEU A 188 3.81 10.18 -3.09
N THR A 189 4.78 10.53 -2.25
CA THR A 189 5.47 11.82 -2.28
C THR A 189 6.40 11.96 -3.48
N LYS A 190 7.11 10.89 -3.87
CA LYS A 190 8.03 10.98 -5.03
C LYS A 190 7.28 11.26 -6.34
N PRO A 191 6.21 10.52 -6.72
CA PRO A 191 5.45 10.86 -7.93
C PRO A 191 4.90 12.28 -7.95
N VAL A 192 4.44 12.81 -6.80
CA VAL A 192 3.98 14.20 -6.69
C VAL A 192 5.10 15.20 -6.94
N ALA A 193 6.29 14.96 -6.39
CA ALA A 193 7.47 15.79 -6.67
C ALA A 193 7.88 15.73 -8.15
N ASP A 194 7.83 14.55 -8.78
CA ASP A 194 8.10 14.36 -10.21
C ASP A 194 7.09 15.17 -11.07
N ILE A 195 5.79 15.19 -10.70
CA ILE A 195 4.74 15.97 -11.38
C ILE A 195 4.97 17.48 -11.21
N ILE A 196 5.29 17.96 -10.00
CA ILE A 196 5.59 19.38 -9.74
C ILE A 196 6.80 19.84 -10.56
N SER A 197 7.87 19.03 -10.62
CA SER A 197 9.03 19.27 -11.46
C SER A 197 8.67 19.34 -12.95
N GLY A 198 7.76 18.46 -13.42
CA GLY A 198 7.26 18.50 -14.79
C GLY A 198 6.50 19.77 -15.12
N ILE A 199 5.58 20.21 -14.26
CA ILE A 199 4.85 21.47 -14.43
C ILE A 199 5.82 22.67 -14.44
N GLN A 200 6.84 22.67 -13.58
CA GLN A 200 7.89 23.70 -13.57
C GLN A 200 8.78 23.70 -14.84
N GLN A 201 8.99 22.54 -15.48
CA GLN A 201 9.70 22.45 -16.75
C GLN A 201 8.85 22.99 -17.89
N LEU A 202 7.56 22.62 -17.95
CA LEU A 202 6.61 23.15 -18.92
C LEU A 202 6.47 24.67 -18.80
N SER A 203 6.39 25.23 -17.58
CA SER A 203 6.30 26.68 -17.37
C SER A 203 7.55 27.45 -17.80
N LYS A 204 8.67 26.77 -18.03
CA LYS A 204 9.94 27.33 -18.54
C LYS A 204 10.13 27.08 -20.05
N GLY A 205 9.11 26.62 -20.76
CA GLY A 205 9.18 26.32 -22.19
C GLY A 205 9.83 24.98 -22.52
N ASN A 206 10.21 24.16 -21.52
CA ASN A 206 10.78 22.84 -21.80
C ASN A 206 9.67 21.79 -21.96
N TYR A 207 9.20 21.64 -23.20
CA TYR A 207 8.14 20.70 -23.56
C TYR A 207 8.62 19.27 -23.89
N HIS A 208 9.92 18.95 -23.71
CA HIS A 208 10.49 17.63 -24.03
C HIS A 208 10.31 16.59 -22.90
N VAL A 209 9.27 16.73 -22.08
CA VAL A 209 9.01 15.83 -20.96
C VAL A 209 8.20 14.62 -21.40
N ASN A 210 8.62 13.42 -20.98
CA ASN A 210 7.88 12.17 -21.19
C ASN A 210 7.93 11.33 -19.92
N TYR A 211 6.82 11.24 -19.21
CA TYR A 211 6.68 10.50 -17.97
C TYR A 211 6.09 9.11 -18.22
N LEU A 212 6.67 8.09 -17.56
CA LEU A 212 6.12 6.75 -17.57
C LEU A 212 4.76 6.70 -16.86
N GLU A 213 3.72 6.41 -17.62
CA GLU A 213 2.34 6.22 -17.15
C GLU A 213 2.21 5.01 -16.22
N LYS A 214 2.50 5.17 -14.93
CA LYS A 214 2.51 4.07 -13.95
C LYS A 214 1.87 4.41 -12.61
N GLY A 215 1.37 3.36 -11.96
CA GLY A 215 0.85 3.42 -10.59
C GLY A 215 -0.45 4.23 -10.48
N ILE A 216 -0.64 4.86 -9.32
CA ILE A 216 -1.87 5.62 -8.98
C ILE A 216 -2.01 6.87 -9.85
N TYR A 217 -0.89 7.49 -10.21
CA TYR A 217 -0.83 8.76 -10.95
C TYR A 217 -0.78 8.56 -12.47
N LYS A 218 -1.09 7.34 -12.97
CA LYS A 218 -1.06 7.00 -14.40
C LYS A 218 -1.74 8.08 -15.25
N ASP A 219 -3.00 8.36 -14.93
CA ASP A 219 -3.85 9.29 -15.68
C ASP A 219 -3.32 10.74 -15.62
N VAL A 220 -2.64 11.11 -14.52
CA VAL A 220 -2.02 12.44 -14.36
C VAL A 220 -0.77 12.55 -15.23
N TYR A 221 0.07 11.51 -15.30
CA TYR A 221 1.22 11.48 -16.19
C TYR A 221 0.80 11.47 -17.68
N ALA A 222 -0.25 10.72 -18.03
CA ALA A 222 -0.81 10.72 -19.38
C ALA A 222 -1.28 12.13 -19.81
N ASN A 223 -2.02 12.82 -18.93
CA ASN A 223 -2.46 14.20 -19.16
C ASN A 223 -1.28 15.19 -19.23
N LEU A 224 -0.25 15.02 -18.41
CA LEU A 224 0.95 15.86 -18.42
C LEU A 224 1.75 15.69 -19.73
N ASN A 225 1.88 14.46 -20.23
CA ASN A 225 2.50 14.15 -21.52
C ASN A 225 1.68 14.74 -22.70
N ASN A 226 0.35 14.66 -22.64
CA ASN A 226 -0.53 15.24 -23.65
C ASN A 226 -0.38 16.78 -23.69
N LEU A 227 -0.44 17.43 -22.52
CA LEU A 227 -0.21 18.88 -22.40
C LEU A 227 1.16 19.30 -22.93
N ALA A 228 2.23 18.53 -22.62
CA ALA A 228 3.57 18.79 -23.14
C ALA A 228 3.60 18.76 -24.68
N ASN A 229 2.96 17.76 -25.30
CA ASN A 229 2.86 17.67 -26.76
C ASN A 229 2.03 18.81 -27.36
N GLN A 230 0.90 19.20 -26.75
CA GLN A 230 0.08 20.33 -27.21
C GLN A 230 0.84 21.65 -27.17
N LEU A 231 1.56 21.94 -26.07
CA LEU A 231 2.40 23.13 -25.95
C LEU A 231 3.54 23.12 -26.97
N LYS A 232 4.19 21.96 -27.20
CA LYS A 232 5.22 21.81 -28.23
C LYS A 232 4.71 22.08 -29.65
N LEU A 233 3.51 21.61 -29.98
CA LEU A 233 2.89 21.89 -31.28
C LEU A 233 2.56 23.37 -31.42
N SER A 234 1.95 23.98 -30.40
CA SER A 234 1.61 25.41 -30.41
C SER A 234 2.85 26.32 -30.53
N GLU A 235 3.96 25.97 -29.90
CA GLU A 235 5.22 26.70 -30.05
C GLU A 235 5.77 26.60 -31.49
N GLY A 236 5.73 25.41 -32.10
CA GLY A 236 6.14 25.23 -33.49
C GLY A 236 5.26 25.99 -34.49
N GLU A 237 3.95 26.07 -34.25
CA GLU A 237 3.03 26.91 -35.03
C GLU A 237 3.32 28.41 -34.85
N ARG A 238 3.67 28.84 -33.63
CA ARG A 238 4.06 30.21 -33.33
C ARG A 238 5.37 30.60 -34.01
N GLU A 239 6.42 29.79 -33.90
CA GLU A 239 7.70 30.01 -34.59
C GLU A 239 7.52 30.08 -36.11
N LYS A 240 6.69 29.18 -36.68
CA LYS A 240 6.39 29.19 -38.12
C LYS A 240 5.66 30.48 -38.54
N THR A 241 4.70 30.93 -37.73
CA THR A 241 3.94 32.17 -37.99
C THR A 241 4.84 33.40 -37.91
N GLU A 242 5.77 33.45 -36.95
CA GLU A 242 6.68 34.58 -36.81
C GLU A 242 7.71 34.63 -37.95
N LYS A 243 8.26 33.47 -38.38
CA LYS A 243 9.12 33.41 -39.59
C LYS A 243 8.40 33.89 -40.85
N MET A 244 7.16 33.43 -41.07
CA MET A 244 6.34 33.91 -42.19
C MET A 244 6.07 35.41 -42.11
N ARG A 245 5.97 35.98 -40.91
CA ARG A 245 5.83 37.42 -40.69
C ARG A 245 7.13 38.17 -41.02
N GLU A 246 8.28 37.69 -40.56
CA GLU A 246 9.60 38.27 -40.87
C GLU A 246 9.88 38.25 -42.38
N GLU A 247 9.69 37.10 -43.03
CA GLU A 247 9.83 36.94 -44.49
C GLU A 247 8.93 37.92 -45.25
N TRP A 248 7.66 38.03 -44.85
CA TRP A 248 6.70 38.93 -45.49
C TRP A 248 7.04 40.42 -45.31
N ILE A 249 7.49 40.83 -44.12
CA ILE A 249 7.94 42.22 -43.87
C ILE A 249 9.20 42.55 -44.69
N ASN A 250 10.13 41.60 -44.80
CA ASN A 250 11.35 41.79 -45.60
C ASN A 250 11.03 41.94 -47.09
N ASN A 251 10.15 41.10 -47.64
CA ASN A 251 9.73 41.18 -49.04
C ASN A 251 9.00 42.52 -49.32
N LEU A 252 8.02 42.90 -48.49
CA LEU A 252 7.33 44.19 -48.62
C LEU A 252 8.30 45.39 -48.56
N SER A 253 9.30 45.33 -47.66
CA SER A 253 10.31 46.38 -47.53
C SER A 253 11.20 46.50 -48.77
N HIS A 254 11.52 45.38 -49.42
CA HIS A 254 12.24 45.34 -50.68
C HIS A 254 11.42 45.94 -51.83
N ASP A 255 10.15 45.55 -51.92
CA ASP A 255 9.27 45.92 -53.03
C ASP A 255 8.82 47.39 -52.96
N LEU A 256 8.75 47.99 -51.76
CA LEU A 256 8.57 49.44 -51.58
C LEU A 256 9.86 50.24 -51.80
N LYS A 257 11.04 49.69 -51.50
CA LYS A 257 12.33 50.39 -51.68
C LYS A 257 12.66 50.65 -53.15
N THR A 258 12.29 49.74 -54.04
CA THR A 258 12.56 49.85 -55.48
C THR A 258 11.88 51.07 -56.13
N PRO A 259 10.53 51.24 -56.08
CA PRO A 259 9.86 52.42 -56.61
C PRO A 259 10.26 53.70 -55.89
N LEU A 260 10.47 53.68 -54.57
CA LEU A 260 10.95 54.84 -53.81
C LEU A 260 12.32 55.31 -54.30
N SER A 261 13.22 54.39 -54.66
CA SER A 261 14.55 54.73 -55.21
C SER A 261 14.43 55.37 -56.59
N SER A 262 13.49 54.91 -57.44
CA SER A 262 13.18 55.56 -58.72
C SER A 262 12.62 56.97 -58.50
N ILE A 263 11.60 57.13 -57.65
CA ILE A 263 10.99 58.43 -57.33
C ILE A 263 12.06 59.42 -56.88
N LYS A 264 12.89 58.98 -55.92
CA LYS A 264 13.99 59.79 -55.39
C LYS A 264 14.97 60.20 -56.50
N GLY A 265 15.51 59.24 -57.26
CA GLY A 265 16.51 59.53 -58.30
C GLY A 265 16.00 60.47 -59.40
N TYR A 266 14.77 60.29 -59.89
CA TYR A 266 14.17 61.23 -60.84
C TYR A 266 13.88 62.59 -60.21
N SER A 267 13.46 62.65 -58.94
CA SER A 267 13.26 63.94 -58.25
C SER A 267 14.58 64.69 -57.99
N GLU A 268 15.68 63.98 -57.75
CA GLU A 268 17.01 64.56 -57.60
C GLU A 268 17.49 65.14 -58.95
N LEU A 269 17.35 64.40 -60.06
CA LEU A 269 17.64 64.91 -61.41
C LEU A 269 16.79 66.13 -61.83
N MET A 270 15.56 66.23 -61.32
CA MET A 270 14.68 67.38 -61.58
C MET A 270 14.96 68.59 -60.68
N ALA A 271 15.70 68.41 -59.59
CA ALA A 271 16.05 69.45 -58.63
C ALA A 271 17.52 69.92 -58.73
N ASP A 272 18.32 69.28 -59.60
CA ASP A 272 19.72 69.61 -59.84
C ASP A 272 19.84 70.91 -60.64
N GLU A 273 20.35 71.99 -60.01
CA GLU A 273 20.53 73.30 -60.63
C GLU A 273 21.63 73.29 -61.72
N ASP A 274 22.55 72.32 -61.69
CA ASP A 274 23.62 72.17 -62.69
C ASP A 274 23.16 71.38 -63.94
N TYR A 275 21.95 70.79 -63.93
CA TYR A 275 21.43 69.95 -65.02
C TYR A 275 20.19 70.53 -65.72
N SER A 276 20.37 71.10 -66.91
CA SER A 276 19.29 71.72 -67.69
C SER A 276 18.42 70.69 -68.44
N LEU A 277 17.34 70.25 -67.81
CA LEU A 277 16.33 69.37 -68.43
C LEU A 277 15.45 70.10 -69.47
N THR A 278 15.05 69.37 -70.51
CA THR A 278 14.01 69.82 -71.46
C THR A 278 12.59 69.60 -70.92
N ASP A 279 11.62 70.37 -71.43
CA ASP A 279 10.18 70.19 -71.14
C ASP A 279 9.66 68.76 -71.36
N ASN A 280 10.30 68.00 -72.26
CA ASN A 280 9.94 66.60 -72.53
C ASN A 280 10.48 65.66 -71.45
N GLU A 281 11.75 65.83 -71.03
CA GLU A 281 12.34 65.06 -69.94
C GLU A 281 11.64 65.34 -68.61
N ILE A 282 11.31 66.61 -68.32
CA ILE A 282 10.51 66.99 -67.14
C ILE A 282 9.17 66.25 -67.12
N LYS A 283 8.46 66.17 -68.26
CA LYS A 283 7.19 65.43 -68.38
C LYS A 283 7.37 63.93 -68.25
N GLU A 284 8.44 63.37 -68.80
CA GLU A 284 8.76 61.94 -68.72
C GLU A 284 9.10 61.53 -67.28
N TYR A 285 9.99 62.26 -66.61
CA TYR A 285 10.37 62.00 -65.22
C TYR A 285 9.19 62.20 -64.27
N SER A 286 8.38 63.25 -64.47
CA SER A 286 7.12 63.45 -63.73
C SER A 286 6.15 62.28 -63.90
N ARG A 287 6.04 61.71 -65.12
CA ARG A 287 5.22 60.53 -65.37
C ARG A 287 5.77 59.31 -64.63
N ILE A 288 7.07 59.04 -64.72
CA ILE A 288 7.69 57.90 -64.03
C ILE A 288 7.53 58.02 -62.51
N ILE A 289 7.73 59.21 -61.93
CA ILE A 289 7.48 59.47 -60.50
C ILE A 289 6.02 59.15 -60.14
N LYS A 290 5.05 59.66 -60.91
CA LYS A 290 3.63 59.43 -60.67
C LYS A 290 3.26 57.95 -60.78
N ASP A 291 3.73 57.26 -61.81
CA ASP A 291 3.43 55.84 -62.03
C ASP A 291 4.06 54.94 -60.95
N LYS A 292 5.26 55.31 -60.42
CA LYS A 292 5.87 54.63 -59.27
C LYS A 292 5.17 54.95 -57.94
N ALA A 293 4.63 56.15 -57.77
CA ALA A 293 3.84 56.50 -56.59
C ALA A 293 2.50 55.73 -56.57
N ASN A 294 1.80 55.68 -57.69
CA ASN A 294 0.57 54.88 -57.85
C ASN A 294 0.82 53.39 -57.55
N TYR A 295 1.93 52.82 -58.02
CA TYR A 295 2.29 51.43 -57.71
C TYR A 295 2.57 51.19 -56.21
N MET A 296 3.16 52.17 -55.51
CA MET A 296 3.31 52.09 -54.05
C MET A 296 1.98 52.21 -53.30
N GLU A 297 1.01 52.94 -53.85
CA GLU A 297 -0.34 53.06 -53.31
C GLU A 297 -1.10 51.73 -53.45
N GLU A 298 -1.06 51.09 -54.62
CA GLU A 298 -1.64 49.76 -54.89
C GLU A 298 -1.10 48.69 -53.91
N LEU A 299 0.24 48.61 -53.73
CA LEU A 299 0.88 47.72 -52.75
C LEU A 299 0.41 47.97 -51.31
N LEU A 300 0.06 49.21 -50.97
CA LEU A 300 -0.40 49.60 -49.64
C LEU A 300 -1.90 49.31 -49.43
N GLU A 301 -2.70 49.35 -50.50
CA GLU A 301 -4.08 48.85 -50.49
C GLU A 301 -4.14 47.32 -50.33
N ASP A 302 -3.31 46.57 -51.04
CA ASP A 302 -3.16 45.11 -50.88
C ASP A 302 -2.73 44.71 -49.46
N LEU A 303 -1.79 45.46 -48.88
CA LEU A 303 -1.38 45.31 -47.48
C LEU A 303 -2.55 45.51 -46.52
N LYS A 304 -3.33 46.57 -46.72
CA LYS A 304 -4.50 46.91 -45.89
C LYS A 304 -5.59 45.85 -46.02
N LEU A 305 -5.87 45.37 -47.23
CA LEU A 305 -6.79 44.26 -47.50
C LEU A 305 -6.33 42.99 -46.76
N THR A 306 -5.05 42.65 -46.84
CA THR A 306 -4.47 41.51 -46.12
C THR A 306 -4.65 41.60 -44.60
N GLN A 307 -4.50 42.79 -44.01
CA GLN A 307 -4.74 43.00 -42.57
C GLN A 307 -6.21 42.85 -42.19
N VAL A 308 -7.13 43.38 -42.99
CA VAL A 308 -8.59 43.26 -42.79
C VAL A 308 -9.02 41.78 -42.85
N LEU A 309 -8.53 41.03 -43.84
CA LEU A 309 -8.76 39.59 -43.97
C LEU A 309 -8.21 38.80 -42.77
N LYS A 310 -6.98 39.11 -42.30
CA LYS A 310 -6.39 38.49 -41.10
C LYS A 310 -7.15 38.78 -39.81
N ALA A 311 -7.82 39.93 -39.71
CA ALA A 311 -8.65 40.28 -38.56
C ALA A 311 -10.00 39.51 -38.51
N GLY A 312 -10.29 38.67 -39.50
CA GLY A 312 -11.60 38.02 -39.65
C GLY A 312 -12.73 38.99 -40.01
N LEU A 313 -12.39 40.25 -40.30
CA LEU A 313 -13.31 41.28 -40.75
C LEU A 313 -13.55 41.07 -42.24
N PHE A 314 -14.46 40.17 -42.59
CA PHE A 314 -14.89 39.90 -43.96
C PHE A 314 -16.10 40.79 -44.32
N PRO A 315 -15.93 41.93 -45.02
CA PRO A 315 -17.05 42.70 -45.58
C PRO A 315 -17.62 42.00 -46.84
N VAL A 316 -17.97 40.72 -46.72
CA VAL A 316 -18.51 39.92 -47.83
C VAL A 316 -19.99 40.25 -48.01
N ASN A 317 -20.30 41.05 -49.02
CA ASN A 317 -21.66 41.32 -49.46
C ASN A 317 -22.12 40.23 -50.43
N ALA A 318 -22.46 39.06 -49.89
CA ALA A 318 -22.91 37.91 -50.67
C ALA A 318 -24.24 38.24 -51.39
N LYS A 319 -24.27 38.02 -52.70
CA LYS A 319 -25.44 38.22 -53.57
C LYS A 319 -25.50 37.09 -54.59
N ASP A 320 -26.70 36.65 -54.93
CA ASP A 320 -26.90 35.71 -56.04
C ASP A 320 -26.57 36.41 -57.37
N GLN A 321 -25.77 35.74 -58.21
CA GLN A 321 -25.44 36.15 -59.58
C GLN A 321 -25.31 34.94 -60.49
N ASP A 322 -25.58 35.16 -61.79
CA ASP A 322 -25.28 34.17 -62.83
C ASP A 322 -23.77 34.14 -63.11
N ILE A 323 -23.14 33.01 -62.80
CA ILE A 323 -21.71 32.76 -63.02
C ILE A 323 -21.35 32.86 -64.52
N VAL A 324 -22.26 32.52 -65.43
CA VAL A 324 -22.03 32.59 -66.88
C VAL A 324 -21.99 34.03 -67.36
N GLU A 325 -22.86 34.89 -66.83
CA GLU A 325 -22.86 36.33 -67.14
C GLU A 325 -21.64 37.02 -66.51
N LEU A 326 -21.32 36.72 -65.26
CA LEU A 326 -20.15 37.24 -64.55
C LEU A 326 -18.85 36.91 -65.31
N LEU A 327 -18.63 35.64 -65.67
CA LEU A 327 -17.44 35.21 -66.42
C LEU A 327 -17.37 35.86 -67.81
N ARG A 328 -18.51 36.03 -68.49
CA ARG A 328 -18.56 36.72 -69.79
C ARG A 328 -18.10 38.17 -69.66
N ASN A 329 -18.62 38.89 -68.67
CA ASN A 329 -18.29 40.30 -68.45
C ASN A 329 -16.80 40.47 -68.10
N ILE A 330 -16.26 39.64 -67.18
CA ILE A 330 -14.82 39.65 -66.86
C ILE A 330 -13.95 39.36 -68.09
N THR A 331 -14.38 38.44 -68.97
CA THR A 331 -13.62 38.13 -70.19
C THR A 331 -13.65 39.29 -71.19
N ILE A 332 -14.69 40.13 -71.19
CA ILE A 332 -14.79 41.33 -72.03
C ILE A 332 -13.94 42.48 -71.46
N ASP A 333 -13.86 42.64 -70.14
CA ASP A 333 -13.05 43.71 -69.51
C ASP A 333 -11.53 43.43 -69.55
N VAL A 334 -11.12 42.20 -69.83
CA VAL A 334 -9.70 41.76 -69.88
C VAL A 334 -9.15 41.65 -71.32
N LEU A 335 -10.00 41.79 -72.34
CA LEU A 335 -9.66 41.73 -73.78
C LEU A 335 -9.63 43.12 -74.45
#